data_AF-A0A0D0D7L6-F1
#
_entry.id   AF-A0A0D0D7L6-F1
#
_cell.length_a   1.000
_cell.length_b   1.000
_cell.length_c   1.000
_cell.angle_alpha   90.00
_cell.angle_beta   90.00
_cell.angle_gamma   90.00
#
_symmetry.space_group_name_H-M   'P 1'
#
loop_
_entity.id
_entity.type
_entity.pdbx_description
1 polymer ?
#
loop_
_entity_poly.entity_id
_entity_poly.type
_entity_poly.pdbx_seq_one_letter_code
_entity_poly.pdbx_strand_id
1 'polypeptide(L)'
;MHLAGHRYPISDPPSFYKHPSEDIHGQYHAALGYLYGKGATLFDKMKANQHKRCQDHVVYYPFADNGEWKLAKFLAKHLTQTAINEFLRLKWFHRREKPFSDSAEQLLGWIDMLPSGPVWQCTTLQIQDCATTHPINLIWHDGKEVVGDILSKPIFANYMTFNPHVVIHGMEREYSKFFIGNQAHHIQVNIDVSCTNFPCFSISARINLWRVQ
;
A
#
# COMPACT_ATOMS: atom_id res chain seq x y z
N MET A 1 -16.15 26.54 18.38
CA MET A 1 -14.70 26.51 18.12
C MET A 1 -14.50 25.86 16.76
N HIS A 2 -14.32 26.67 15.72
CA HIS A 2 -14.30 26.24 14.31
C HIS A 2 -12.87 25.82 13.96
N LEU A 3 -12.63 24.52 13.77
CA LEU A 3 -11.34 24.04 13.26
C LEU A 3 -11.28 24.36 11.77
N ALA A 4 -10.51 25.38 11.40
CA ALA A 4 -10.18 25.67 10.03
C ALA A 4 -9.33 24.52 9.47
N GLY A 5 -9.98 23.57 8.79
CA GLY A 5 -9.29 22.48 8.09
C GLY A 5 -8.38 23.05 7.00
N HIS A 6 -7.08 22.79 7.11
CA HIS A 6 -6.13 23.12 6.05
C HIS A 6 -6.53 22.38 4.76
N ARG A 7 -6.89 23.14 3.72
CA ARG A 7 -7.21 22.61 2.39
C ARG A 7 -5.90 22.31 1.67
N TYR A 8 -5.66 21.05 1.35
CA TYR A 8 -4.56 20.67 0.47
C TYR A 8 -5.05 20.67 -0.98
N PRO A 9 -4.28 21.22 -1.94
CA PRO A 9 -4.63 21.11 -3.35
C PRO A 9 -4.67 19.64 -3.77
N ILE A 10 -5.74 19.26 -4.48
CA ILE A 10 -5.89 17.92 -5.05
C ILE A 10 -4.87 17.81 -6.19
N SER A 11 -4.02 16.78 -6.18
CA SER A 11 -3.13 16.49 -7.30
C SER A 11 -3.96 16.25 -8.57
N ASP A 12 -3.54 16.83 -9.68
CA ASP A 12 -4.20 16.58 -10.96
C ASP A 12 -4.16 15.08 -11.28
N PRO A 13 -5.31 14.46 -11.58
CA PRO A 13 -5.38 13.04 -11.84
C PRO A 13 -4.56 12.73 -13.09
N PRO A 14 -3.95 11.54 -13.16
CA PRO A 14 -3.14 11.19 -14.32
C PRO A 14 -3.89 11.19 -15.65
N SER A 15 -5.22 11.07 -15.62
CA SER A 15 -6.11 11.19 -16.78
C SER A 15 -6.17 12.61 -17.37
N PHE A 16 -5.70 13.63 -16.64
CA PHE A 16 -5.64 15.01 -17.12
C PHE A 16 -4.26 15.42 -17.64
N TYR A 17 -3.25 14.54 -17.56
CA TYR A 17 -1.95 14.84 -18.16
C TYR A 17 -2.11 14.90 -19.69
N LYS A 18 -2.00 16.11 -20.24
CA LYS A 18 -2.13 16.36 -21.67
C LYS A 18 -1.01 15.66 -22.44
N HIS A 19 -1.37 14.79 -23.37
CA HIS A 19 -0.45 14.37 -24.42
C HIS A 19 -0.43 15.44 -25.53
N PRO A 20 0.74 15.78 -26.10
CA PRO A 20 0.86 16.88 -27.06
C PRO A 20 -0.01 16.78 -28.32
N SER A 21 -0.62 15.62 -28.57
CA SER A 21 -1.43 15.30 -29.75
C SER A 21 -2.93 15.13 -29.48
N GLU A 22 -3.40 15.25 -28.24
CA GLU A 22 -4.79 14.91 -27.87
C GLU A 22 -5.54 16.11 -27.28
N ASP A 23 -6.75 16.34 -27.80
CA ASP A 23 -7.71 17.30 -27.24
C ASP A 23 -8.45 16.66 -26.07
N ILE A 24 -7.80 16.66 -24.90
CA ILE A 24 -8.33 16.11 -23.65
C ILE A 24 -8.89 17.25 -22.80
N HIS A 25 -10.18 17.19 -22.49
CA HIS A 25 -10.83 18.07 -21.52
C HIS A 25 -11.25 17.30 -20.28
N GLY A 26 -10.85 17.82 -19.12
CA GLY A 26 -11.13 17.23 -17.81
C GLY A 26 -11.96 18.17 -16.94
N GLN A 27 -13.09 17.69 -16.41
CA GLN A 27 -13.90 18.45 -15.47
C GLN A 27 -14.17 17.64 -14.20
N TYR A 28 -13.82 18.20 -13.04
CA TYR A 28 -14.18 17.61 -11.75
C TYR A 28 -15.67 17.76 -11.48
N HIS A 29 -16.22 16.83 -10.71
CA HIS A 29 -17.59 16.95 -10.21
C HIS A 29 -17.74 18.18 -9.28
N ALA A 30 -18.90 18.86 -9.36
CA ALA A 30 -19.16 20.11 -8.63
C ALA A 30 -19.15 19.95 -7.09
N ALA A 31 -19.61 18.80 -6.60
CA ALA A 31 -19.38 18.39 -5.22
C ALA A 31 -17.99 17.75 -5.14
N LEU A 32 -16.97 18.58 -4.88
CA LEU A 32 -15.61 18.11 -4.66
C LEU A 32 -15.54 17.26 -3.39
N GLY A 33 -14.88 16.10 -3.48
CA GLY A 33 -14.47 15.36 -2.30
C GLY A 33 -13.44 16.18 -1.53
N TYR A 34 -13.69 16.41 -0.24
CA TYR A 34 -12.75 17.09 0.64
C TYR A 34 -11.78 16.08 1.25
N LEU A 35 -10.48 16.32 1.09
CA LEU A 35 -9.44 15.61 1.83
C LEU A 35 -9.36 16.15 3.25
N TYR A 36 -9.94 15.41 4.20
CA TYR A 36 -9.87 15.75 5.62
C TYR A 36 -8.63 15.13 6.28
N GLY A 37 -7.63 15.98 6.51
CA GLY A 37 -6.41 15.62 7.25
C GLY A 37 -5.43 14.76 6.45
N LYS A 38 -4.24 14.57 7.03
CA LYS A 38 -3.20 13.68 6.51
C LYS A 38 -3.07 12.52 7.48
N GLY A 39 -3.41 11.31 7.04
CA GLY A 39 -3.14 10.08 7.80
C GLY A 39 -1.63 9.84 7.95
N ALA A 40 -1.24 9.10 8.99
CA ALA A 40 0.16 8.70 9.17
C ALA A 40 0.60 7.82 7.99
N THR A 41 1.62 8.27 7.26
CA THR A 41 2.25 7.50 6.19
C THR A 41 3.05 6.33 6.77
N LEU A 42 3.46 5.39 5.92
CA LEU A 42 4.34 4.30 6.34
C LEU A 42 5.63 4.86 6.95
N PHE A 43 6.18 5.93 6.35
CA PHE A 43 7.34 6.63 6.89
C PHE A 43 7.05 7.27 8.26
N ASP A 44 5.87 7.85 8.47
CA ASP A 44 5.49 8.41 9.78
C ASP A 44 5.42 7.31 10.85
N LYS A 45 4.92 6.12 10.49
CA LYS A 45 4.90 4.94 11.38
C LYS A 45 6.32 4.44 11.67
N MET A 46 7.19 4.38 10.67
CA MET A 46 8.61 4.03 10.85
C MET A 46 9.32 5.04 11.78
N LYS A 47 9.07 6.34 11.59
CA LYS A 47 9.58 7.40 12.46
C LYS A 47 8.99 7.36 13.86
N ALA A 48 7.79 6.83 14.07
CA ALA A 48 7.18 6.72 15.40
C ALA A 48 7.82 5.62 16.27
N ASN A 49 8.45 4.62 15.66
CA ASN A 49 9.20 3.57 16.37
C ASN A 49 10.47 4.14 17.05
N GLN A 50 11.04 3.40 18.01
CA GLN A 50 12.10 3.83 18.96
C GLN A 50 13.35 4.50 18.35
N HIS A 51 13.52 4.50 17.03
CA HIS A 51 14.71 4.99 16.32
C HIS A 51 14.56 6.41 15.73
N LYS A 52 13.64 7.23 16.29
CA LYS A 52 13.34 8.63 15.90
C LYS A 52 14.55 9.49 15.54
N ARG A 53 15.69 9.33 16.23
CA ARG A 53 16.85 10.22 16.10
C ARG A 53 17.82 9.85 14.98
N CYS A 54 17.77 8.63 14.44
CA CYS A 54 18.75 8.16 13.45
C CYS A 54 18.24 8.16 12.01
N GLN A 55 16.92 8.30 11.81
CA GLN A 55 16.26 8.09 10.51
C GLN A 55 16.03 9.36 9.67
N ASP A 56 16.33 10.56 10.20
CA ASP A 56 16.06 11.79 9.46
C ASP A 56 16.92 11.96 8.19
N HIS A 57 17.99 11.16 8.03
CA HIS A 57 18.89 11.23 6.88
C HIS A 57 19.27 9.89 6.22
N VAL A 58 18.84 8.72 6.76
CA VAL A 58 19.26 7.40 6.25
C VAL A 58 18.05 6.53 5.90
N VAL A 59 17.74 6.44 4.61
CA VAL A 59 16.61 5.67 4.05
C VAL A 59 16.68 4.18 4.40
N TYR A 60 17.89 3.65 4.53
CA TYR A 60 18.14 2.23 4.76
C TYR A 60 18.39 1.86 6.23
N TYR A 61 18.25 2.80 7.17
CA TYR A 61 18.50 2.51 8.59
C TYR A 61 17.68 1.31 9.10
N PRO A 62 18.25 0.37 9.87
CA PRO A 62 19.57 0.39 10.52
C PRO A 62 20.77 -0.01 9.62
N PHE A 63 20.52 -0.28 8.35
CA PHE A 63 21.56 -0.60 7.36
C PHE A 63 22.21 0.70 6.84
N ALA A 64 23.51 0.63 6.55
CA ALA A 64 24.34 1.68 5.98
C ALA A 64 23.87 2.09 4.57
N ASP A 65 23.49 1.11 3.73
CA ASP A 65 23.06 1.38 2.35
C ASP A 65 22.09 0.32 1.77
N ASN A 66 21.71 0.53 0.49
CA ASN A 66 20.83 -0.36 -0.26
C ASN A 66 21.42 -1.75 -0.51
N GLY A 67 22.74 -1.83 -0.77
CA GLY A 67 23.42 -3.10 -1.03
C GLY A 67 23.45 -3.94 0.23
N GLU A 68 23.72 -3.29 1.35
CA GLU A 68 23.68 -3.85 2.68
C GLU A 68 22.25 -4.36 3.00
N TRP A 69 21.22 -3.53 2.86
CA TRP A 69 19.82 -3.98 3.02
C TRP A 69 19.45 -5.19 2.14
N LYS A 70 19.88 -5.21 0.87
CA LYS A 70 19.61 -6.34 -0.04
C LYS A 70 20.25 -7.63 0.43
N LEU A 71 21.49 -7.57 0.93
CA LEU A 71 22.17 -8.74 1.49
C LEU A 71 21.45 -9.22 2.75
N ALA A 72 21.12 -8.33 3.68
CA ALA A 72 20.33 -8.64 4.88
C ALA A 72 19.02 -9.36 4.54
N LYS A 73 18.26 -8.81 3.59
CA LYS A 73 17.01 -9.39 3.09
C LYS A 73 17.20 -10.76 2.44
N PHE A 74 18.28 -10.95 1.69
CA PHE A 74 18.60 -12.24 1.07
C PHE A 74 18.89 -13.30 2.13
N LEU A 75 19.73 -12.96 3.13
CA LEU A 75 20.09 -13.89 4.19
C LEU A 75 18.87 -14.33 4.99
N ALA A 76 18.04 -13.37 5.45
CA ALA A 76 16.86 -13.67 6.26
C ALA A 76 15.79 -14.49 5.51
N LYS A 77 15.73 -14.38 4.18
CA LYS A 77 14.76 -15.15 3.37
C LYS A 77 15.20 -16.57 3.05
N HIS A 78 16.51 -16.82 2.97
CA HIS A 78 17.03 -18.04 2.37
C HIS A 78 17.87 -18.90 3.32
N LEU A 79 18.28 -18.36 4.46
CA LEU A 79 19.15 -19.06 5.41
C LEU A 79 18.47 -19.18 6.77
N THR A 80 18.82 -20.25 7.48
CA THR A 80 18.46 -20.41 8.90
C THR A 80 19.32 -19.49 9.76
N GLN A 81 18.84 -19.18 10.97
CA GLN A 81 19.57 -18.36 11.94
C GLN A 81 20.99 -18.88 12.21
N THR A 82 21.17 -20.20 12.30
CA THR A 82 22.48 -20.83 12.46
C THR A 82 23.38 -20.59 11.26
N ALA A 83 22.88 -20.77 10.04
CA ALA A 83 23.66 -20.55 8.82
C ALA A 83 24.03 -19.08 8.62
N ILE A 84 23.16 -18.14 9.04
CA ILE A 84 23.48 -16.70 9.05
C ILE A 84 24.63 -16.43 10.04
N ASN A 85 24.59 -17.00 11.24
CA ASN A 85 25.67 -16.84 12.22
C ASN A 85 27.00 -17.41 11.71
N GLU A 86 26.98 -18.56 11.01
CA GLU A 86 28.17 -19.12 10.38
C GLU A 86 28.70 -18.22 9.27
N PHE A 87 27.82 -17.68 8.42
CA PHE A 87 28.17 -16.70 7.39
C PHE A 87 28.85 -15.47 8.00
N LEU A 88 28.29 -14.88 9.06
CA LEU A 88 28.86 -13.70 9.73
C LEU A 88 30.20 -14.00 10.45
N ARG A 89 30.49 -15.28 10.74
CA ARG A 89 31.76 -15.74 11.33
C ARG A 89 32.84 -16.10 10.31
N LEU A 90 32.57 -15.98 9.01
CA LEU A 90 33.56 -16.27 7.97
C LEU A 90 34.79 -15.36 8.14
N LYS A 91 35.99 -15.95 8.01
CA LYS A 91 37.27 -15.23 8.07
C LYS A 91 37.37 -14.06 7.08
N TRP A 92 36.54 -14.07 6.04
CA TRP A 92 36.37 -12.98 5.08
C TRP A 92 36.07 -11.63 5.76
N PHE A 93 35.30 -11.64 6.85
CA PHE A 93 34.93 -10.44 7.61
C PHE A 93 35.94 -10.05 8.69
N HIS A 94 37.06 -10.75 8.85
CA HIS A 94 38.07 -10.38 9.86
C HIS A 94 38.88 -9.13 9.47
N ARG A 95 38.97 -8.83 8.18
CA ARG A 95 39.72 -7.67 7.64
C ARG A 95 38.81 -6.65 6.97
N ARG A 96 37.50 -6.83 7.06
CA ARG A 96 36.48 -6.00 6.42
C ARG A 96 35.44 -5.65 7.48
N GLU A 97 34.76 -4.54 7.29
CA GLU A 97 33.58 -4.24 8.10
C GLU A 97 32.54 -5.36 7.88
N LYS A 98 31.97 -5.85 8.98
CA LYS A 98 30.89 -6.84 8.91
C LYS A 98 29.64 -6.14 8.40
N PRO A 99 28.91 -6.76 7.46
CA PRO A 99 27.60 -6.28 7.07
C PRO A 99 26.62 -6.60 8.21
N PHE A 100 25.91 -5.57 8.69
CA PHE A 100 24.85 -5.58 9.73
C PHE A 100 25.10 -6.50 10.93
N SER A 101 25.54 -5.89 12.04
CA SER A 101 25.63 -6.49 13.38
C SER A 101 26.50 -7.78 13.48
N ASP A 102 26.82 -8.16 14.70
CA ASP A 102 27.58 -9.35 15.05
C ASP A 102 26.76 -10.65 15.10
N SER A 103 25.42 -10.61 15.00
CA SER A 103 24.58 -11.82 15.13
C SER A 103 23.34 -11.85 14.24
N ALA A 104 22.91 -13.07 13.90
CA ALA A 104 21.66 -13.33 13.21
C ALA A 104 20.42 -12.88 14.01
N GLU A 105 20.48 -12.93 15.35
CA GLU A 105 19.38 -12.46 16.21
C GLU A 105 19.13 -10.97 16.03
N GLN A 106 20.19 -10.17 15.99
CA GLN A 106 20.04 -8.73 15.83
C GLN A 106 19.55 -8.38 14.42
N LEU A 107 20.03 -9.09 13.38
CA LEU A 107 19.52 -8.95 12.02
C LEU A 107 18.01 -9.26 11.95
N LEU A 108 17.58 -10.38 12.52
CA LEU A 108 16.17 -10.77 12.53
C LEU A 108 15.33 -9.80 13.36
N GLY A 109 15.82 -9.36 14.53
CA GLY A 109 15.16 -8.33 15.33
C GLY A 109 15.00 -7.01 14.57
N TRP A 110 15.97 -6.61 13.75
CA TRP A 110 15.84 -5.44 12.88
C TRP A 110 14.79 -5.61 11.79
N ILE A 111 14.66 -6.81 11.23
CA ILE A 111 13.62 -7.13 10.26
C ILE A 111 12.24 -7.12 10.92
N ASP A 112 12.13 -7.64 12.14
CA ASP A 112 10.89 -7.68 12.91
C ASP A 112 10.42 -6.28 13.35
N MET A 113 11.34 -5.32 13.48
CA MET A 113 10.99 -3.90 13.74
C MET A 113 10.44 -3.17 12.50
N LEU A 114 10.55 -3.76 11.31
CA LEU A 114 9.95 -3.15 10.13
C LEU A 114 8.42 -3.18 10.27
N PRO A 115 7.72 -2.11 9.86
CA PRO A 115 6.27 -2.12 9.90
C PRO A 115 5.75 -3.26 9.03
N SER A 116 5.15 -4.24 9.69
CA SER A 116 4.44 -5.33 9.05
C SER A 116 3.23 -4.77 8.30
N GLY A 117 2.95 -5.34 7.13
CA GLY A 117 1.68 -5.10 6.46
C GLY A 117 0.51 -5.69 7.25
N PRO A 118 -0.72 -5.57 6.71
CA PRO A 118 -1.91 -6.21 7.26
C PRO A 118 -1.67 -7.70 7.49
N VAL A 119 -2.16 -8.21 8.63
CA VAL A 119 -1.92 -9.59 9.04
C VAL A 119 -2.96 -10.50 8.39
N TRP A 120 -2.48 -11.62 7.82
CA TRP A 120 -3.36 -12.68 7.32
C TRP A 120 -4.16 -13.29 8.46
N GLN A 121 -5.47 -13.33 8.30
CA GLN A 121 -6.42 -13.98 9.19
C GLN A 121 -6.96 -15.25 8.53
N CYS A 122 -7.31 -16.24 9.35
CA CYS A 122 -7.94 -17.46 8.91
C CYS A 122 -9.18 -17.70 9.77
N THR A 123 -10.34 -17.87 9.13
CA THR A 123 -11.61 -18.14 9.81
C THR A 123 -12.26 -19.36 9.21
N THR A 124 -12.53 -20.37 10.02
CA THR A 124 -13.28 -21.55 9.58
C THR A 124 -14.76 -21.18 9.43
N LEU A 125 -15.28 -21.32 8.21
CA LEU A 125 -16.67 -21.06 7.89
C LEU A 125 -17.53 -22.26 8.27
N GLN A 126 -18.62 -21.99 8.98
CA GLN A 126 -19.67 -22.96 9.25
C GLN A 126 -20.85 -22.62 8.35
N ILE A 127 -21.02 -23.38 7.28
CA ILE A 127 -22.17 -23.21 6.37
C ILE A 127 -23.25 -24.18 6.85
N GLN A 128 -24.31 -23.65 7.46
CA GLN A 128 -25.48 -24.44 7.79
C GLN A 128 -26.05 -25.07 6.50
N ASP A 129 -26.51 -26.31 6.61
CA ASP A 129 -27.06 -27.14 5.52
C ASP A 129 -26.06 -27.62 4.44
N CYS A 130 -24.75 -27.39 4.63
CA CYS A 130 -23.71 -28.00 3.80
C CYS A 130 -22.76 -28.84 4.66
N ALA A 131 -22.97 -30.16 4.68
CA ALA A 131 -22.05 -31.08 5.33
C ALA A 131 -20.75 -31.17 4.50
N THR A 132 -19.74 -30.39 4.86
CA THR A 132 -18.42 -30.46 4.25
C THR A 132 -17.58 -31.50 4.96
N THR A 133 -16.98 -32.44 4.22
CA THR A 133 -16.08 -33.47 4.78
C THR A 133 -14.84 -32.86 5.47
N HIS A 134 -14.45 -31.65 5.09
CA HIS A 134 -13.32 -30.91 5.64
C HIS A 134 -13.73 -29.46 5.97
N PRO A 135 -13.12 -28.84 6.99
CA PRO A 135 -13.41 -27.46 7.35
C PRO A 135 -13.06 -26.51 6.19
N ILE A 136 -13.99 -25.65 5.80
CA ILE A 136 -13.73 -24.57 4.85
C ILE A 136 -13.06 -23.43 5.59
N ASN A 137 -11.82 -23.12 5.23
CA ASN A 137 -11.07 -22.02 5.83
C ASN A 137 -11.06 -20.81 4.89
N LEU A 138 -11.60 -19.69 5.36
CA LEU A 138 -11.49 -18.39 4.71
C LEU A 138 -10.21 -17.70 5.17
N ILE A 139 -9.30 -17.46 4.23
CA ILE A 139 -8.09 -16.67 4.47
C ILE A 139 -8.35 -15.24 3.97
N TRP A 140 -8.21 -14.25 4.86
CA TRP A 140 -8.58 -12.86 4.56
C TRP A 140 -7.67 -11.87 5.29
N HIS A 141 -7.75 -10.59 4.91
CA HIS A 141 -7.13 -9.46 5.62
C HIS A 141 -8.22 -8.49 6.06
N ASP A 142 -8.01 -7.77 7.16
CA ASP A 142 -8.87 -6.64 7.50
C ASP A 142 -8.81 -5.58 6.39
N GLY A 143 -9.94 -5.35 5.73
CA GLY A 143 -10.01 -4.45 4.57
C GLY A 143 -9.65 -3.00 4.94
N LYS A 144 -9.94 -2.56 6.16
CA LYS A 144 -9.60 -1.22 6.63
C LYS A 144 -8.09 -1.11 6.86
N GLU A 145 -7.45 -2.12 7.43
CA GLU A 145 -6.00 -2.17 7.56
C GLU A 145 -5.30 -2.19 6.19
N VAL A 146 -5.81 -2.97 5.24
CA VAL A 146 -5.27 -3.03 3.87
C VAL A 146 -5.37 -1.69 3.17
N VAL A 147 -6.52 -1.04 3.22
CA VAL A 147 -6.70 0.31 2.66
C VAL A 147 -5.74 1.29 3.32
N GLY A 148 -5.64 1.27 4.65
CA GLY A 148 -4.70 2.10 5.40
C GLY A 148 -3.25 1.87 5.00
N ASP A 149 -2.82 0.62 4.83
CA ASP A 149 -1.46 0.27 4.39
C ASP A 149 -1.18 0.76 2.96
N ILE A 150 -2.09 0.52 2.02
CA ILE A 150 -1.96 0.97 0.62
C ILE A 150 -1.86 2.49 0.55
N LEU A 151 -2.77 3.20 1.23
CA LEU A 151 -2.78 4.66 1.27
C LEU A 151 -1.55 5.26 1.97
N SER A 152 -0.92 4.51 2.86
CA SER A 152 0.28 4.95 3.58
C SER A 152 1.55 4.94 2.72
N LYS A 153 1.52 4.30 1.53
CA LYS A 153 2.66 4.16 0.63
C LYS A 153 2.79 5.37 -0.30
N PRO A 154 3.85 6.18 -0.18
CA PRO A 154 3.98 7.42 -0.94
C PRO A 154 4.16 7.21 -2.45
N ILE A 155 4.54 6.00 -2.88
CA ILE A 155 4.59 5.66 -4.31
C ILE A 155 3.25 5.88 -5.01
N PHE A 156 2.13 5.80 -4.29
CA PHE A 156 0.81 5.99 -4.86
C PHE A 156 0.26 7.42 -4.71
N ALA A 157 0.96 8.31 -4.01
CA ALA A 157 0.46 9.65 -3.71
C ALA A 157 0.07 10.44 -4.97
N ASN A 158 0.80 10.26 -6.07
CA ASN A 158 0.56 10.94 -7.34
C ASN A 158 -0.27 10.11 -8.34
N TYR A 159 -0.64 8.88 -7.99
CA TYR A 159 -1.39 7.97 -8.86
C TYR A 159 -2.80 7.67 -8.35
N MET A 160 -3.17 8.24 -7.20
CA MET A 160 -4.49 8.10 -6.61
C MET A 160 -5.32 9.34 -6.87
N THR A 161 -6.55 9.12 -7.34
CA THR A 161 -7.57 10.16 -7.48
C THR A 161 -8.77 9.70 -6.71
N PHE A 162 -9.31 10.56 -5.85
CA PHE A 162 -10.48 10.24 -5.03
C PHE A 162 -11.73 11.02 -5.42
N ASN A 163 -11.57 11.96 -6.37
CA ASN A 163 -12.65 12.80 -6.84
C ASN A 163 -13.18 12.26 -8.15
N PRO A 164 -14.49 11.97 -8.23
CA PRO A 164 -15.14 11.71 -9.49
C PRO A 164 -14.90 12.88 -10.45
N HIS A 165 -14.57 12.55 -11.68
CA HIS A 165 -14.32 13.53 -12.73
C HIS A 165 -14.78 12.98 -14.07
N VAL A 166 -14.90 13.86 -15.05
CA VAL A 166 -15.24 13.52 -16.43
C VAL A 166 -14.02 13.80 -17.28
N VAL A 167 -13.66 12.85 -18.14
CA VAL A 167 -12.64 13.01 -19.16
C VAL A 167 -13.32 12.89 -20.52
N ILE A 168 -13.07 13.85 -21.39
CA ILE A 168 -13.59 13.90 -22.76
C ILE A 168 -12.39 13.95 -23.70
N HIS A 169 -12.36 13.05 -24.68
CA HIS A 169 -11.42 13.05 -25.79
C HIS A 169 -12.18 13.45 -27.06
N GLY A 170 -11.95 14.67 -27.56
CA GLY A 170 -12.73 15.22 -28.67
C GLY A 170 -14.22 15.32 -28.32
N MET A 171 -15.06 14.44 -28.89
CA MET A 171 -16.50 14.37 -28.61
C MET A 171 -16.92 13.16 -27.76
N GLU A 172 -15.99 12.25 -27.43
CA GLU A 172 -16.29 11.01 -26.72
C GLU A 172 -15.86 11.08 -25.27
N ARG A 173 -16.67 10.50 -24.38
CA ARG A 173 -16.36 10.41 -22.95
C ARG A 173 -15.59 9.14 -22.64
N GLU A 174 -14.50 9.28 -21.89
CA GLU A 174 -13.69 8.15 -21.43
C GLU A 174 -14.34 7.45 -20.22
N TYR A 175 -14.13 6.12 -20.11
CA TYR A 175 -14.59 5.31 -18.97
C TYR A 175 -13.52 4.30 -18.52
N SER A 176 -12.24 4.69 -18.49
CA SER A 176 -11.11 3.79 -18.21
C SER A 176 -10.87 3.50 -16.72
N LYS A 177 -11.39 4.35 -15.82
CA LYS A 177 -11.21 4.25 -14.36
C LYS A 177 -12.53 4.43 -13.63
N PHE A 178 -12.63 3.84 -12.43
CA PHE A 178 -13.83 3.92 -11.59
C PHE A 178 -14.33 5.35 -11.38
N PHE A 179 -13.43 6.27 -11.00
CA PHE A 179 -13.77 7.67 -10.73
C PHE A 179 -14.18 8.47 -11.98
N ILE A 180 -14.02 7.92 -13.19
CA ILE A 180 -14.50 8.54 -14.42
C ILE A 180 -15.93 8.07 -14.76
N GLY A 181 -16.34 6.92 -14.21
CA GLY A 181 -17.63 6.30 -14.43
C GLY A 181 -18.79 7.00 -13.74
N ASN A 182 -19.97 6.96 -14.38
CA ASN A 182 -21.20 7.56 -13.85
C ASN A 182 -21.53 7.07 -12.43
N GLN A 183 -21.24 5.80 -12.13
CA GLN A 183 -21.50 5.25 -10.80
C GLN A 183 -20.72 5.96 -9.69
N ALA A 184 -19.46 6.34 -9.92
CA ALA A 184 -18.69 7.08 -8.93
C ALA A 184 -19.28 8.48 -8.69
N HIS A 185 -19.77 9.14 -9.75
CA HIS A 185 -20.49 10.40 -9.64
C HIS A 185 -21.78 10.23 -8.82
N HIS A 186 -22.60 9.22 -9.14
CA HIS A 186 -23.85 8.94 -8.41
C HIS A 186 -23.62 8.63 -6.93
N ILE A 187 -22.62 7.80 -6.60
CA ILE A 187 -22.34 7.47 -5.20
C ILE A 187 -21.84 8.73 -4.47
N GLN A 188 -21.00 9.57 -5.09
CA GLN A 188 -20.47 10.77 -4.44
C GLN A 188 -21.56 11.81 -4.13
N VAL A 189 -22.65 11.86 -4.91
CA VAL A 189 -23.82 12.69 -4.65
C VAL A 189 -24.63 12.19 -3.44
N ASN A 190 -24.60 10.88 -3.18
CA ASN A 190 -25.43 10.23 -2.16
C ASN A 190 -24.73 10.02 -0.82
N ILE A 191 -23.45 10.41 -0.69
CA ILE A 191 -22.71 10.36 0.57
C ILE A 191 -22.52 11.77 1.12
N ASP A 192 -22.48 11.88 2.45
CA ASP A 192 -22.26 13.17 3.12
C ASP A 192 -21.01 13.88 2.58
N VAL A 193 -21.02 15.21 2.57
CA VAL A 193 -19.92 16.06 2.05
C VAL A 193 -18.58 15.79 2.75
N SER A 194 -18.60 15.16 3.94
CA SER A 194 -17.41 14.72 4.68
C SER A 194 -16.87 13.34 4.28
N CYS A 195 -17.56 12.63 3.40
CA CYS A 195 -17.24 11.26 3.00
C CYS A 195 -16.67 11.21 1.57
N THR A 196 -15.64 10.39 1.39
CA THR A 196 -14.99 10.19 0.10
C THR A 196 -15.15 8.73 -0.31
N ASN A 197 -15.57 8.49 -1.55
CA ASN A 197 -15.64 7.14 -2.09
C ASN A 197 -14.24 6.56 -2.27
N PHE A 198 -14.01 5.37 -1.73
CA PHE A 198 -12.81 4.60 -1.97
C PHE A 198 -13.18 3.27 -2.65
N PRO A 199 -12.91 3.10 -3.95
CA PRO A 199 -13.18 1.84 -4.63
C PRO A 199 -12.13 0.81 -4.21
N CYS A 200 -12.47 -0.02 -3.24
CA CYS A 200 -11.77 -1.28 -3.01
C CYS A 200 -12.31 -2.32 -3.99
N PHE A 201 -11.78 -2.35 -5.21
CA PHE A 201 -11.94 -3.54 -6.03
C PHE A 201 -11.03 -4.62 -5.45
N SER A 202 -11.63 -5.65 -4.85
CA SER A 202 -10.94 -6.91 -4.66
C SER A 202 -10.44 -7.36 -6.02
N ILE A 203 -9.14 -7.25 -6.28
CA ILE A 203 -8.48 -8.04 -7.32
C ILE A 203 -8.46 -9.48 -6.78
N SER A 204 -9.63 -10.11 -6.74
CA SER A 204 -9.72 -11.55 -6.67
C SER A 204 -9.23 -12.06 -8.02
N ALA A 205 -8.15 -12.81 -7.97
CA ALA A 205 -7.48 -13.38 -9.12
C ALA A 205 -8.48 -14.06 -10.09
N ARG A 206 -8.14 -14.03 -11.38
CA ARG A 206 -8.70 -14.84 -12.48
C ARG A 206 -9.53 -16.04 -12.00
N ILE A 207 -10.84 -15.93 -12.06
CA ILE A 207 -11.71 -17.10 -12.12
C ILE A 207 -11.59 -17.63 -13.56
N ASN A 208 -10.67 -18.56 -13.79
CA ASN A 208 -10.68 -19.39 -14.99
C ASN A 208 -11.88 -20.34 -14.88
N LEU A 209 -13.04 -19.92 -15.37
CA LEU A 209 -14.15 -20.83 -15.66
C LEU A 209 -13.77 -21.63 -16.91
N TRP A 210 -13.16 -22.80 -16.71
CA TRP A 210 -13.20 -23.84 -17.73
C TRP A 210 -14.63 -24.39 -17.77
N ARG A 211 -15.39 -23.98 -18.78
CA ARG A 211 -16.61 -24.66 -19.20
C ARG A 211 -16.18 -26.01 -19.78
N VAL A 212 -16.38 -27.09 -19.03
CA VAL A 212 -16.43 -28.44 -19.61
C VAL A 212 -17.83 -28.58 -20.18
N GLN A 213 -17.91 -28.74 -21.51
CA GLN A 213 -19.11 -29.20 -22.22
C GLN A 213 -19.39 -30.66 -21.89
#